data_AF-A0A443JR44-F1
#
_entry.id   AF-A0A443JR44-F1
#
_cell.length_a   1.000
_cell.length_b   1.000
_cell.length_c   1.000
_cell.angle_alpha   90.00
_cell.angle_beta   90.00
_cell.angle_gamma   90.00
#
_symmetry.space_group_name_H-M   'P 1'
#
loop_
_entity.id
_entity.type
_entity.pdbx_description
1 polymer ?
#
loop_
_entity_poly.entity_id
_entity_poly.type
_entity_poly.pdbx_seq_one_letter_code
_entity_poly.pdbx_strand_id
1 'polypeptide(L)'
;MRERSTDPFAVFERGMAAEIEAGAVIELIARGRVGTKDVEGWYVMLRKPNDRRLLLLNARDAGLKFIKTTKGVFNLLERLPAEEVTVPLLAQVENEQGVWAMHAELNRNAEQA
;
A
#
# COMPACT_ATOMS: atom_id res chain seq x y z
N MET A 1 18.93 6.45 -18.29
CA MET A 1 18.63 7.48 -17.27
C MET A 1 17.35 7.03 -16.59
N ARG A 2 17.43 6.50 -15.36
CA ARG A 2 16.27 5.85 -14.71
C ARG A 2 15.33 6.95 -14.20
N GLU A 3 14.12 7.01 -14.74
CA GLU A 3 13.03 7.81 -14.21
C GLU A 3 12.85 7.45 -12.74
N ARG A 4 13.23 8.37 -11.86
CA ARG A 4 12.80 8.33 -10.47
C ARG A 4 11.28 8.47 -10.55
N SER A 5 10.54 7.49 -10.07
CA SER A 5 9.12 7.66 -9.76
C SER A 5 9.00 8.88 -8.86
N THR A 6 8.62 10.03 -9.43
CA THR A 6 8.57 11.35 -8.78
C THR A 6 7.27 11.58 -8.03
N ASP A 7 6.48 10.53 -7.80
CA ASP A 7 5.33 10.63 -6.93
C ASP A 7 5.80 10.71 -5.46
N PRO A 8 5.61 11.85 -4.76
CA PRO A 8 6.03 11.98 -3.36
C PRO A 8 5.19 11.11 -2.41
N PHE A 9 4.17 10.42 -2.92
CA PHE A 9 3.26 9.59 -2.16
C PHE A 9 3.48 8.09 -2.41
N ALA A 10 4.67 7.69 -2.85
CA ALA A 10 5.05 6.29 -2.99
C ALA A 10 6.39 5.98 -2.29
N VAL A 11 6.52 4.75 -1.79
CA VAL A 11 7.73 4.28 -1.11
C VAL A 11 8.10 2.88 -1.60
N PHE A 12 9.38 2.63 -1.86
CA PHE A 12 9.83 1.28 -2.20
C PHE A 12 9.94 0.39 -0.95
N GLU A 13 9.76 -0.92 -1.08
CA GLU A 13 9.89 -1.89 0.03
C GLU A 13 11.12 -1.68 0.93
N ARG A 14 12.27 -1.33 0.35
CA ARG A 14 13.50 -1.06 1.12
C ARG A 14 13.41 0.16 2.05
N GLY A 15 12.51 1.10 1.79
CA GLY A 15 12.27 2.29 2.60
C GLY A 15 11.13 2.13 3.59
N MET A 16 10.42 1.01 3.57
CA MET A 16 9.23 0.76 4.40
C MET A 16 9.56 0.72 5.90
N ALA A 17 10.66 0.09 6.29
CA ALA A 17 11.06 -0.01 7.70
C ALA A 17 11.24 1.36 8.35
N ALA A 18 11.90 2.30 7.66
CA ALA A 18 12.11 3.66 8.15
C ALA A 18 10.80 4.44 8.34
N GLU A 19 9.82 4.24 7.46
CA GLU A 19 8.50 4.87 7.61
C GLU A 19 7.74 4.29 8.81
N ILE A 20 7.81 2.98 9.05
CA ILE A 20 7.17 2.33 10.21
C ILE A 20 7.83 2.79 11.52
N GLU A 21 9.17 2.85 11.57
CA GLU A 21 9.90 3.39 12.72
C GLU A 21 9.54 4.86 13.00
N ALA A 22 9.19 5.63 11.96
CA ALA A 22 8.67 6.99 12.09
C ALA A 22 7.18 7.06 12.49
N GLY A 23 6.56 5.92 12.82
CA GLY A 23 5.18 5.82 13.30
C GLY A 23 4.14 5.57 12.21
N ALA A 24 4.54 5.19 10.99
CA ALA A 24 3.57 4.80 9.97
C ALA A 24 2.97 3.42 10.26
N VAL A 25 1.68 3.27 9.98
CA VAL A 25 0.96 1.99 10.11
C VAL A 25 0.72 1.35 8.75
N ILE A 26 0.66 0.02 8.71
CA ILE A 26 0.44 -0.73 7.47
C ILE A 26 -1.05 -0.87 7.22
N GLU A 27 -1.48 -0.50 6.01
CA GLU A 27 -2.83 -0.71 5.51
C GLU A 27 -2.79 -1.62 4.28
N LEU A 28 -3.63 -2.64 4.27
CA LEU A 28 -3.81 -3.49 3.10
C LEU A 28 -5.06 -3.06 2.35
N ILE A 29 -5.00 -3.11 1.02
CA ILE A 29 -6.15 -2.85 0.15
C ILE A 29 -6.42 -4.10 -0.64
N ALA A 30 -7.58 -4.72 -0.43
CA ALA A 30 -7.94 -5.94 -1.13
C ALA A 30 -8.28 -5.66 -2.60
N ARG A 31 -7.62 -6.40 -3.49
CA ARG A 31 -7.94 -6.46 -4.91
C ARG A 31 -8.89 -7.62 -5.18
N GLY A 32 -9.91 -7.37 -5.98
CA GLY A 32 -10.84 -8.37 -6.48
C GLY A 32 -12.08 -7.69 -7.04
N ARG A 33 -13.17 -8.44 -7.23
CA ARG A 33 -14.45 -7.82 -7.60
C ARG A 33 -14.98 -7.01 -6.42
N VAL A 34 -15.09 -5.69 -6.59
CA VAL A 34 -15.43 -4.75 -5.50
C VAL A 34 -16.70 -5.17 -4.75
N GLY A 35 -16.64 -5.10 -3.42
CA GLY A 35 -17.75 -5.46 -2.53
C GLY A 35 -17.93 -6.95 -2.31
N THR A 36 -17.10 -7.80 -2.91
CA THR A 36 -17.15 -9.26 -2.72
C THR A 36 -16.02 -9.78 -1.83
N LYS A 37 -16.16 -11.02 -1.34
CA LYS A 37 -15.13 -11.73 -0.58
C LYS A 37 -14.06 -12.39 -1.46
N ASP A 38 -14.17 -12.26 -2.78
CA ASP A 38 -13.25 -12.88 -3.73
C ASP A 38 -11.99 -12.01 -3.89
N VAL A 39 -11.10 -12.12 -2.90
CA VAL A 39 -9.86 -11.34 -2.83
C VAL A 39 -8.74 -12.09 -3.54
N GLU A 40 -8.24 -11.51 -4.63
CA GLU A 40 -7.16 -12.06 -5.46
C GLU A 40 -5.76 -11.70 -4.91
N GLY A 41 -5.68 -10.66 -4.08
CA GLY A 41 -4.44 -10.21 -3.43
C GLY A 41 -4.58 -8.83 -2.81
N TRP A 42 -3.48 -8.26 -2.34
CA TRP A 42 -3.48 -6.98 -1.63
C TRP A 42 -2.44 -6.02 -2.17
N TYR A 43 -2.84 -4.76 -2.33
CA TYR A 43 -1.88 -3.66 -2.35
C TYR A 43 -1.54 -3.27 -0.91
N VAL A 44 -0.38 -2.67 -0.72
CA VAL A 44 0.09 -2.25 0.60
C VAL A 44 0.28 -0.74 0.59
N MET A 45 -0.26 -0.07 1.60
CA MET A 45 -0.05 1.34 1.90
C MET A 45 0.55 1.50 3.29
N LEU A 46 1.26 2.61 3.48
CA LEU A 46 1.68 3.09 4.79
C LEU A 46 0.92 4.37 5.08
N ARG A 47 0.18 4.40 6.18
CA ARG A 47 -0.44 5.63 6.67
C ARG A 47 0.46 6.28 7.71
N LYS A 48 0.95 7.47 7.41
CA LYS A 48 1.82 8.26 8.28
C LYS A 48 1.04 8.88 9.44
N PRO A 49 1.71 9.34 10.51
CA PRO A 49 1.05 10.02 11.64
C PRO A 49 0.27 11.29 11.25
N ASN A 50 0.67 11.97 10.18
CA ASN A 50 -0.04 13.14 9.63
C ASN A 50 -1.16 12.77 8.64
N ASP A 51 -1.62 11.51 8.71
CA ASP A 51 -2.65 10.94 7.86
C ASP A 51 -2.32 10.90 6.35
N ARG A 52 -1.10 11.22 5.92
CA ARG A 52 -0.71 11.00 4.52
C ARG A 52 -0.46 9.52 4.26
N ARG A 53 -0.85 9.02 3.09
CA ARG A 53 -0.66 7.62 2.68
C ARG A 53 0.45 7.51 1.63
N LEU A 54 1.38 6.58 1.85
CA LEU A 54 2.41 6.19 0.89
C LEU A 54 2.06 4.82 0.29
N LEU A 55 1.98 4.72 -1.04
CA LEU A 55 1.78 3.45 -1.70
C LEU A 55 3.10 2.67 -1.79
N LEU A 56 3.07 1.40 -1.39
CA LEU A 56 4.26 0.55 -1.41
C LEU A 56 4.54 0.02 -2.82
N LEU A 57 5.74 0.30 -3.33
CA LEU A 57 6.22 -0.20 -4.61
C LEU A 57 7.24 -1.32 -4.41
N ASN A 58 7.18 -2.31 -5.30
CA ASN A 58 8.14 -3.41 -5.29
C ASN A 58 9.54 -2.89 -5.66
N ALA A 59 10.56 -3.26 -4.87
CA ALA A 59 11.93 -2.78 -5.05
C ALA A 59 12.59 -3.25 -6.36
N ARG A 60 12.05 -4.29 -7.03
CA ARG A 60 12.66 -4.87 -8.24
C ARG A 60 12.18 -4.24 -9.55
N ASP A 61 11.00 -3.65 -9.58
CA ASP A 61 10.45 -3.03 -10.78
C ASP A 61 9.23 -2.17 -10.41
N ALA A 62 9.28 -0.87 -10.72
CA ALA A 62 8.14 0.03 -10.52
C ALA A 62 7.02 -0.21 -11.54
N GLY A 63 7.26 -1.00 -12.60
CA GLY A 63 6.26 -1.42 -13.59
C GLY A 63 5.73 -2.85 -13.36
N LEU A 64 6.24 -3.62 -12.39
CA LEU A 64 5.78 -4.98 -12.12
C LEU A 64 5.32 -5.19 -10.67
N LYS A 65 4.01 -5.49 -10.56
CA LYS A 65 3.31 -6.15 -9.45
C LYS A 65 3.46 -5.45 -8.08
N PHE A 66 2.63 -4.42 -7.93
CA PHE A 66 2.25 -3.81 -6.63
C PHE A 66 1.37 -4.71 -5.76
N ILE A 67 0.77 -5.74 -6.35
CA ILE A 67 -0.09 -6.69 -5.64
C ILE A 67 0.73 -7.81 -4.99
N LYS A 68 0.50 -8.02 -3.70
CA LYS A 68 1.00 -9.13 -2.90
C LYS A 68 -0.06 -10.23 -2.80
N THR A 69 0.36 -11.48 -2.98
CA THR A 69 -0.47 -12.63 -2.59
C THR A 69 -0.49 -12.75 -1.07
N THR A 70 -1.32 -13.64 -0.52
CA THR A 70 -1.38 -13.93 0.92
C THR A 70 -0.01 -14.23 1.50
N LYS A 71 0.73 -15.15 0.85
CA LYS A 71 2.11 -15.50 1.23
C LYS A 71 3.06 -14.30 1.12
N GLY A 72 2.88 -13.46 0.10
CA GLY A 72 3.68 -12.26 -0.10
C GLY A 72 3.47 -11.22 1.01
N VAL A 73 2.23 -11.07 1.49
CA VAL A 73 1.89 -10.21 2.64
C VAL A 73 2.53 -10.77 3.91
N PHE A 74 2.32 -12.06 4.23
CA PHE A 74 2.91 -12.65 5.44
C PHE A 74 4.44 -12.53 5.47
N ASN A 75 5.12 -12.87 4.37
CA ASN A 75 6.57 -12.72 4.28
C ASN A 75 7.05 -11.27 4.45
N LEU A 76 6.22 -10.29 4.06
CA LEU A 76 6.52 -8.87 4.26
C LEU A 76 6.35 -8.51 5.74
N LEU A 77 5.22 -8.87 6.34
CA LEU A 77 4.90 -8.56 7.74
C LEU A 77 5.86 -9.20 8.73
N GLU A 78 6.32 -10.44 8.48
CA GLU A 78 7.34 -11.12 9.31
C GLU A 78 8.66 -10.35 9.43
N ARG A 79 8.94 -9.43 8.51
CA ARG A 79 10.20 -8.68 8.45
C ARG A 79 10.08 -7.27 9.01
N LEU A 80 8.90 -6.87 9.47
CA LEU A 80 8.61 -5.50 9.85
C LEU A 80 8.19 -5.46 11.32
N PRO A 81 8.55 -4.39 12.05
CA PRO A 81 8.13 -4.21 13.44
C PRO A 81 6.67 -3.71 13.54
N ALA A 82 5.79 -4.10 12.60
CA ALA A 82 4.42 -3.61 12.57
C ALA A 82 3.56 -4.34 13.61
N GLU A 83 3.03 -3.59 14.57
CA GLU A 83 2.20 -4.15 15.64
C GLU A 83 0.73 -4.32 15.22
N GLU A 84 0.24 -3.45 14.33
CA GLU A 84 -1.15 -3.45 13.87
C GLU A 84 -1.23 -3.40 12.34
N VAL A 85 -1.82 -4.44 11.75
CA VAL A 85 -2.11 -4.51 10.31
C VAL A 85 -3.58 -4.85 10.13
N THR A 86 -4.32 -3.96 9.46
CA THR A 86 -5.73 -4.21 9.11
C THR A 86 -5.83 -4.96 7.80
N VAL A 87 -6.55 -6.10 7.81
CA VAL A 87 -6.81 -6.91 6.61
C VAL A 87 -8.27 -6.75 6.17
N PRO A 88 -8.55 -6.12 5.03
CA PRO A 88 -9.92 -5.96 4.54
C PRO A 88 -10.52 -7.31 4.11
N LEU A 89 -11.77 -7.56 4.53
CA LEU A 89 -12.53 -8.78 4.22
C LEU A 89 -13.21 -8.74 2.86
N LEU A 90 -13.41 -7.54 2.31
CA LEU A 90 -14.05 -7.32 1.01
C LEU A 90 -13.06 -6.63 0.07
N ALA A 91 -13.09 -7.00 -1.21
CA ALA A 91 -12.34 -6.32 -2.24
C ALA A 91 -12.78 -4.85 -2.36
N GLN A 92 -11.80 -3.96 -2.43
CA GLN A 92 -12.01 -2.51 -2.47
C GLN A 92 -11.62 -1.91 -3.82
N VAL A 93 -10.76 -2.59 -4.58
CA VAL A 93 -10.32 -2.16 -5.92
C VAL A 93 -10.25 -3.35 -6.88
N GLU A 94 -10.47 -3.11 -8.17
CA GLU A 94 -10.40 -4.17 -9.18
C GLU A 94 -8.98 -4.31 -9.78
N ASN A 95 -8.24 -3.20 -9.84
CA ASN A 95 -7.00 -3.10 -10.59
C ASN A 95 -6.09 -1.97 -10.07
N GLU A 96 -4.97 -1.78 -10.76
CA GLU A 96 -3.95 -0.79 -10.42
C GLU A 96 -4.46 0.66 -10.50
N GLN A 97 -5.26 0.99 -11.51
CA GLN A 97 -5.82 2.34 -11.63
C GLN A 97 -6.74 2.66 -10.46
N GLY A 98 -7.51 1.67 -9.99
CA GLY A 98 -8.36 1.79 -8.82
C GLY A 98 -7.59 2.09 -7.53
N VAL A 99 -6.43 1.44 -7.30
CA VAL A 99 -5.63 1.75 -6.11
C VAL A 99 -5.02 3.14 -6.15
N TRP A 100 -4.51 3.59 -7.30
CA TRP A 100 -3.99 4.94 -7.44
C TRP A 100 -5.08 6.01 -7.28
N ALA A 101 -6.27 5.78 -7.82
CA ALA A 101 -7.39 6.69 -7.65
C ALA A 101 -7.80 6.80 -6.17
N MET A 102 -7.92 5.68 -5.47
CA MET A 102 -8.22 5.62 -4.04
C MET A 102 -7.14 6.33 -3.21
N HIS A 103 -5.88 6.05 -3.50
CA HIS A 103 -4.74 6.66 -2.81
C HIS A 103 -4.67 8.19 -3.01
N ALA A 104 -4.93 8.67 -4.23
CA ALA A 104 -5.03 10.10 -4.51
C ALA A 104 -6.21 10.75 -3.77
N GLU A 105 -7.36 10.08 -3.69
CA GLU A 105 -8.51 10.56 -2.92
C GLU A 105 -8.21 10.66 -1.42
N LEU A 106 -7.64 9.61 -0.83
CA LEU A 106 -7.28 9.58 0.59
C LEU A 106 -6.30 10.70 0.95
N ASN A 107 -5.29 10.94 0.11
CA ASN A 107 -4.33 12.02 0.34
C ASN A 107 -4.92 13.41 0.16
N ARG A 108 -5.84 13.62 -0.81
CA ARG A 108 -6.58 14.90 -0.93
C ARG A 108 -7.43 15.18 0.30
N ASN A 109 -8.08 14.15 0.85
CA ASN A 109 -8.91 14.30 2.05
C ASN A 109 -8.06 14.64 3.28
N ALA A 110 -6.87 14.04 3.40
CA ALA A 110 -5.94 14.35 4.49
C ALA A 110 -5.38 15.78 4.43
N GLU A 111 -5.28 16.39 3.24
CA GLU A 111 -4.84 17.79 3.07
C GLU A 111 -5.94 18.81 3.44
N GLN A 112 -7.19 18.36 3.56
CA GLN A 112 -8.35 19.20 3.87
C GLN A 112 -8.81 19.12 5.34
N ALA A 113 -8.27 18.17 6.11
CA ALA A 113 -8.60 17.91 7.51
C ALA A 113 -7.65 18.66 8.47
#